data_AF-A0A396RRF9-F1
#
_entry.id   AF-A0A396RRF9-F1
#
_cell.length_a   1.000
_cell.length_b   1.000
_cell.length_c   1.000
_cell.angle_alpha   90.00
_cell.angle_beta   90.00
_cell.angle_gamma   90.00
#
_symmetry.space_group_name_H-M   'P 1'
#
loop_
_entity.id
_entity.type
_entity.pdbx_description
1 polymer ?
#
loop_
_entity_poly.entity_id
_entity_poly.type
_entity_poly.pdbx_seq_one_letter_code
_entity_poly.pdbx_strand_id
1 'polypeptide(L)'
;MMELTPRSFPVDPERAAGSPRPGPSEAQKTADAAFAAARGAARKPLFRPPPPKPAPLPASDDVLDVRLAEEIDYIRRMLDAMGERLAADPILLQRHGQAMQGFDLIAQMLGHVASVVGTCNRDAAIERIMPDMRARLTRKSLFG
;
A
#
# COMPACT_ATOMS: atom_id res chain seq x y z
N MET A 1 -31.62 -20.85 -60.27
CA MET A 1 -30.27 -21.43 -60.44
C MET A 1 -29.42 -20.42 -61.16
N MET A 2 -28.50 -19.74 -60.44
CA MET A 2 -27.52 -18.82 -61.02
C MET A 2 -26.13 -19.45 -60.78
N GLU A 3 -25.42 -19.77 -61.85
CA GLU A 3 -24.02 -20.22 -61.75
C GLU A 3 -23.11 -19.03 -61.48
N LEU A 4 -22.36 -19.10 -60.38
CA LEU A 4 -21.29 -18.17 -60.03
C LEU A 4 -19.97 -18.70 -60.60
N THR A 5 -19.51 -18.13 -61.72
CA THR A 5 -18.14 -18.36 -62.20
C THR A 5 -17.12 -17.68 -61.28
N PRO A 6 -16.07 -18.39 -60.81
CA PRO A 6 -15.04 -17.80 -59.96
C PRO A 6 -14.11 -16.90 -60.77
N ARG A 7 -13.94 -15.65 -60.34
CA ARG A 7 -12.92 -14.74 -60.89
C ARG A 7 -11.53 -15.25 -60.49
N SER A 8 -10.74 -15.72 -61.45
CA SER A 8 -9.32 -16.00 -61.23
C SER A 8 -8.55 -14.68 -61.16
N PHE A 9 -7.98 -14.37 -60.00
CA PHE A 9 -6.99 -13.31 -59.89
C PHE A 9 -5.64 -13.85 -60.38
N PRO A 10 -4.92 -13.12 -61.25
CA PRO A 10 -3.57 -13.52 -61.64
C PRO A 10 -2.67 -13.44 -60.40
N VAL A 11 -2.11 -14.58 -60.00
CA VAL A 11 -1.07 -14.63 -58.98
C VAL A 11 0.24 -14.32 -59.69
N ASP A 12 0.76 -13.11 -59.49
CA ASP A 12 2.09 -12.73 -59.97
C ASP A 12 3.15 -13.73 -59.43
N PRO A 13 3.85 -14.48 -60.30
CA PRO A 13 4.85 -15.45 -59.88
C PRO A 13 6.11 -14.81 -59.26
N GLU A 14 6.25 -13.48 -59.36
CA GLU A 14 7.41 -12.74 -58.89
C GLU A 14 7.40 -12.41 -57.39
N ARG A 15 6.29 -12.68 -56.68
CA ARG A 15 6.22 -12.50 -55.22
C ARG A 15 6.71 -13.70 -54.40
N ALA A 16 7.21 -14.76 -55.04
CA ALA A 16 7.71 -15.96 -54.37
C ALA A 16 9.19 -15.89 -53.95
N ALA A 17 9.90 -14.80 -54.22
CA ALA A 17 11.27 -14.60 -53.75
C ALA A 17 11.28 -13.87 -52.40
N GLY A 18 10.97 -14.59 -51.33
CA GLY A 18 11.14 -14.09 -49.97
C GLY A 18 12.62 -13.88 -49.67
N SER A 19 13.06 -12.62 -49.62
CA SER A 19 14.42 -12.28 -49.16
C SER A 19 14.70 -12.91 -47.80
N PRO A 20 15.92 -13.43 -47.56
CA PRO A 20 16.29 -14.00 -46.27
C PRO A 20 16.06 -12.95 -45.18
N ARG A 21 15.34 -13.31 -44.11
CA ARG A 21 15.20 -12.40 -42.96
C ARG A 21 16.61 -12.05 -42.47
N PRO A 22 16.95 -10.75 -42.34
CA PRO A 22 18.25 -10.37 -41.83
C PRO A 22 18.44 -10.98 -40.43
N GLY A 23 19.62 -11.57 -40.21
CA GLY A 23 19.97 -12.17 -38.93
C GLY A 23 19.89 -11.16 -37.78
N PRO A 24 19.85 -11.63 -36.52
CA PRO A 24 19.76 -10.74 -35.37
C PRO A 24 20.91 -9.74 -35.40
N SER A 25 20.56 -8.46 -35.29
CA SER A 25 21.53 -7.36 -35.20
C SER A 25 22.45 -7.56 -34.01
N GLU A 26 23.62 -6.91 -34.00
CA GLU A 26 24.52 -6.96 -32.85
C GLU A 26 23.82 -6.46 -31.57
N ALA A 27 22.92 -5.49 -31.68
CA ALA A 27 22.10 -5.02 -30.56
C ALA A 27 21.17 -6.11 -30.00
N GLN A 28 20.63 -7.00 -30.86
CA GLN A 28 19.83 -8.12 -30.40
C GLN A 28 20.69 -9.17 -29.71
N LYS A 29 21.88 -9.46 -30.25
CA LYS A 29 22.81 -10.44 -29.65
C LYS A 29 23.32 -9.98 -28.28
N THR A 30 23.59 -8.68 -28.10
CA THR A 30 23.99 -8.13 -26.80
C THR A 30 22.85 -8.13 -25.80
N ALA A 31 21.62 -7.83 -26.23
CA ALA A 31 20.44 -7.96 -25.38
C ALA A 31 20.22 -9.42 -24.93
N ASP A 32 20.28 -10.37 -25.87
CA ASP A 32 20.08 -11.80 -25.57
C ASP A 32 21.16 -12.33 -24.60
N ALA A 33 22.41 -11.92 -24.77
CA ALA A 33 23.50 -12.25 -23.85
C ALA A 33 23.28 -11.68 -22.44
N ALA A 34 22.80 -10.43 -22.34
CA ALA A 34 22.46 -9.80 -21.06
C ALA A 34 21.30 -10.51 -20.35
N PHE A 35 20.25 -10.91 -21.10
CA PHE A 35 19.14 -11.68 -20.55
C PHE A 35 19.55 -13.09 -20.11
N ALA A 36 20.43 -13.76 -20.87
CA ALA A 36 20.98 -15.06 -20.50
C ALA A 36 21.79 -14.97 -19.20
N ALA A 37 22.65 -13.96 -19.07
CA ALA A 37 23.42 -13.70 -17.85
C ALA A 37 22.50 -13.40 -16.65
N ALA A 38 21.43 -12.63 -16.85
CA ALA A 38 20.48 -12.29 -15.80
C ALA A 38 19.61 -13.49 -15.34
N ARG A 39 19.38 -14.50 -16.19
CA ARG A 39 18.67 -15.73 -15.83
C ARG A 39 19.52 -16.69 -14.98
N GLY A 40 20.84 -16.66 -15.13
CA GLY A 40 21.77 -17.51 -14.38
C GLY A 40 22.03 -17.04 -12.93
N ALA A 41 21.70 -15.79 -12.61
CA ALA A 41 21.81 -15.27 -11.25
C ALA A 41 20.66 -15.82 -10.39
N ALA A 42 21.00 -16.60 -9.35
CA ALA A 42 20.04 -17.05 -8.35
C ALA A 42 19.30 -15.83 -7.76
N ARG A 43 18.02 -15.68 -8.14
CA ARG A 43 17.20 -14.55 -7.69
C ARG A 43 17.00 -14.67 -6.19
N LYS A 44 17.58 -13.75 -5.43
CA LYS A 44 17.19 -13.56 -4.02
C LYS A 44 15.66 -13.40 -3.98
N PRO A 45 14.95 -14.12 -3.11
CA PRO A 45 13.51 -13.97 -2.99
C PRO A 45 13.20 -12.51 -2.69
N LEU A 46 12.38 -11.88 -3.54
CA LEU A 46 11.92 -10.50 -3.36
C LEU A 46 11.08 -10.36 -2.09
N PHE A 47 10.49 -11.46 -1.64
CA PHE A 47 9.71 -11.52 -0.42
C PHE A 47 10.65 -11.66 0.79
N ARG A 48 10.77 -10.59 1.58
CA ARG A 48 11.16 -10.69 2.98
C ARG A 48 9.90 -10.87 3.80
N PRO A 49 9.80 -11.91 4.65
CA PRO A 49 8.68 -11.99 5.57
C PRO A 49 8.64 -10.70 6.41
N PRO A 50 7.46 -10.13 6.66
CA PRO A 50 7.33 -8.95 7.48
C PRO A 50 7.90 -9.23 8.89
N PRO A 51 8.56 -8.25 9.52
CA PRO A 51 9.05 -8.42 10.88
C PRO A 51 7.90 -8.82 11.81
N PRO A 52 8.16 -9.67 12.83
CA PRO A 52 7.14 -10.06 13.78
C PRO A 52 6.59 -8.82 14.49
N LYS A 53 5.27 -8.74 14.61
CA LYS A 53 4.61 -7.65 15.33
C LYS A 53 5.02 -7.71 16.81
N PRO A 54 5.29 -6.56 17.47
CA PRO A 54 5.56 -6.53 18.89
C PRO A 54 4.43 -7.19 19.67
N ALA A 55 4.75 -7.95 20.72
CA ALA A 55 3.74 -8.53 21.60
C ALA A 55 2.88 -7.41 22.23
N PRO A 56 1.56 -7.62 22.41
CA PRO A 56 0.70 -6.68 23.11
C PRO A 56 1.25 -6.32 24.49
N LEU A 57 1.13 -5.05 24.89
CA LEU A 57 1.47 -4.65 26.24
C LEU A 57 0.39 -5.14 27.21
N PRO A 58 0.76 -5.49 28.45
CA PRO A 58 -0.21 -5.76 29.51
C PRO A 58 -1.12 -4.56 29.74
N ALA A 59 -2.40 -4.84 29.99
CA ALA A 59 -3.39 -3.81 30.29
C ALA A 59 -3.08 -3.08 31.60
N SER A 60 -3.63 -1.88 31.79
CA SER A 60 -3.57 -1.16 33.07
C SER A 60 -4.33 -1.93 34.15
N ASP A 61 -3.81 -1.89 35.39
CA ASP A 61 -4.50 -2.43 36.56
C ASP A 61 -5.59 -1.48 37.08
N ASP A 62 -5.57 -0.21 36.65
CA ASP A 62 -6.60 0.78 37.00
C ASP A 62 -7.82 0.64 36.07
N VAL A 63 -8.97 0.38 36.67
CA VAL A 63 -10.27 0.25 35.98
C VAL A 63 -10.64 1.54 35.22
N LEU A 64 -10.28 2.72 35.76
CA LEU A 64 -10.57 3.99 35.09
C LEU A 64 -9.75 4.14 33.80
N ASP A 65 -8.47 3.77 33.83
CA ASP A 65 -7.60 3.79 32.65
C ASP A 65 -8.14 2.86 31.54
N VAL A 66 -8.57 1.66 31.91
CA VAL A 66 -9.15 0.70 30.96
C VAL A 66 -10.41 1.28 30.31
N ARG A 67 -11.34 1.84 31.10
CA ARG A 67 -12.57 2.44 30.58
C ARG A 67 -12.29 3.66 29.71
N LEU A 68 -11.33 4.51 30.09
CA LEU A 68 -10.93 5.65 29.27
C LEU A 68 -10.35 5.19 27.92
N ALA A 69 -9.54 4.13 27.91
CA ALA A 69 -9.03 3.55 26.67
C ALA A 69 -10.15 3.02 25.78
N GLU A 70 -11.15 2.36 26.35
CA GLU A 70 -12.34 1.87 25.64
C GLU A 70 -13.16 3.01 25.03
N GLU A 71 -13.44 4.07 25.78
CA GLU A 71 -14.17 5.25 25.28
C GLU A 71 -13.41 5.96 24.15
N ILE A 72 -12.08 6.09 24.26
CA ILE A 72 -11.26 6.68 23.21
C ILE A 72 -11.28 5.80 21.94
N ASP A 73 -11.21 4.47 22.08
CA ASP A 73 -11.32 3.56 20.93
C ASP A 73 -12.74 3.56 20.33
N TYR A 74 -13.77 3.74 21.14
CA TYR A 74 -15.14 3.92 20.65
C TYR A 74 -15.26 5.19 19.79
N ILE A 75 -14.73 6.32 20.25
CA ILE A 75 -14.71 7.58 19.48
C ILE A 75 -13.93 7.38 18.16
N ARG A 76 -12.80 6.67 18.19
CA ARG A 76 -12.03 6.33 16.99
C ARG A 76 -12.90 5.61 15.95
N ARG A 77 -13.59 4.54 16.37
CA ARG A 77 -14.47 3.76 15.48
C ARG A 77 -15.60 4.59 14.90
N MET A 78 -16.14 5.53 15.69
CA MET A 78 -17.17 6.46 15.21
C MET A 78 -16.62 7.41 14.14
N LEU A 79 -15.40 7.93 14.32
CA LEU A 79 -14.72 8.74 13.31
C LEU A 79 -14.40 7.95 12.04
N ASP A 80 -13.90 6.71 12.16
CA ASP A 80 -13.65 5.82 11.02
C ASP A 80 -14.92 5.61 10.19
N ALA A 81 -16.04 5.28 10.86
CA ALA A 81 -17.33 5.08 10.20
C ALA A 81 -17.87 6.37 9.53
N MET A 82 -17.62 7.54 10.13
CA MET A 82 -17.95 8.82 9.51
C MET A 82 -17.09 9.10 8.28
N GLY A 83 -15.77 8.87 8.38
CA GLY A 83 -14.82 9.04 7.29
C GLY A 83 -15.17 8.16 6.08
N GLU A 84 -15.52 6.89 6.33
CA GLU A 84 -15.94 5.95 5.29
C GLU A 84 -17.20 6.43 4.57
N ARG A 85 -18.22 6.91 5.31
CA ARG A 85 -19.45 7.44 4.72
C ARG A 85 -19.20 8.70 3.89
N LEU A 86 -18.33 9.59 4.35
CA LEU A 86 -17.94 10.77 3.58
C LEU A 86 -17.17 10.38 2.32
N ALA A 87 -16.34 9.33 2.40
CA ALA A 87 -15.47 8.92 1.29
C ALA A 87 -16.27 8.23 0.18
N ALA A 88 -17.45 7.71 0.51
CA ALA A 88 -18.39 7.14 -0.45
C ALA A 88 -19.00 8.19 -1.39
N ASP A 89 -18.95 9.49 -1.04
CA ASP A 89 -19.38 10.57 -1.94
C ASP A 89 -18.20 11.07 -2.79
N PRO A 90 -18.19 10.80 -4.12
CA PRO A 90 -17.08 11.19 -4.98
C PRO A 90 -16.92 12.71 -5.12
N ILE A 91 -17.99 13.50 -4.96
CA ILE A 91 -17.91 14.96 -5.05
C ILE A 91 -17.19 15.52 -3.82
N LEU A 92 -17.51 15.01 -2.64
CA LEU A 92 -16.83 15.39 -1.41
C LEU A 92 -15.37 14.93 -1.43
N LEU A 93 -15.10 13.70 -1.87
CA LEU A 93 -13.74 13.18 -1.95
C LEU A 93 -12.87 13.99 -2.92
N GLN A 94 -13.40 14.33 -4.11
CA GLN A 94 -12.67 15.14 -5.09
C GLN A 94 -12.37 16.55 -4.56
N ARG A 95 -13.33 17.17 -3.87
CA ARG A 95 -13.23 18.56 -3.41
C ARG A 95 -12.45 18.72 -2.11
N HIS A 96 -12.53 17.73 -1.23
CA HIS A 96 -12.06 17.81 0.16
C HIS A 96 -11.13 16.67 0.55
N GLY A 97 -10.60 15.87 -0.39
CA GLY A 97 -9.79 14.69 -0.10
C GLY A 97 -8.64 14.92 0.89
N GLN A 98 -7.95 16.07 0.82
CA GLN A 98 -6.90 16.41 1.79
C GLN A 98 -7.44 16.65 3.20
N ALA A 99 -8.60 17.31 3.33
CA ALA A 99 -9.25 17.47 4.63
C ALA A 99 -9.79 16.13 5.16
N MET A 100 -10.22 15.24 4.26
CA MET A 100 -10.70 13.90 4.61
C MET A 100 -9.60 13.01 5.18
N GLN A 101 -8.36 13.13 4.70
CA GLN A 101 -7.19 12.46 5.32
C GLN A 101 -7.00 12.84 6.79
N GLY A 102 -7.51 14.01 7.20
CA GLY A 102 -7.52 14.43 8.60
C GLY A 102 -8.32 13.49 9.50
N PHE A 103 -9.40 12.87 9.01
CA PHE A 103 -10.20 11.92 9.80
C PHE A 103 -9.38 10.66 10.10
N ASP A 104 -8.73 10.09 9.09
CA ASP A 104 -7.88 8.91 9.25
C ASP A 104 -6.72 9.20 10.22
N LEU A 105 -6.09 10.37 10.09
CA LEU A 105 -5.01 10.78 10.97
C LEU A 105 -5.48 10.94 12.43
N ILE A 106 -6.64 11.58 12.65
CA ILE A 106 -7.20 11.74 14.00
C ILE A 106 -7.55 10.37 14.59
N ALA A 107 -8.17 9.48 13.80
CA ALA A 107 -8.48 8.13 14.24
C ALA A 107 -7.21 7.36 14.63
N GLN A 108 -6.15 7.43 13.81
CA GLN A 108 -4.86 6.83 14.15
C GLN A 108 -4.27 7.41 15.45
N MET A 109 -4.34 8.72 15.64
CA MET A 109 -3.88 9.38 16.87
C MET A 109 -4.67 8.90 18.09
N LEU A 110 -6.00 8.81 18.00
CA LEU A 110 -6.84 8.30 19.09
C LEU A 110 -6.52 6.84 19.43
N GLY A 111 -6.28 6.00 18.42
CA GLY A 111 -5.86 4.61 18.65
C GLY A 111 -4.53 4.52 19.42
N HIS A 112 -3.57 5.39 19.11
CA HIS A 112 -2.33 5.48 19.88
C HIS A 112 -2.56 5.97 21.32
N VAL A 113 -3.42 6.96 21.54
CA VAL A 113 -3.75 7.44 22.89
C VAL A 113 -4.44 6.35 23.70
N ALA A 114 -5.46 5.68 23.15
CA ALA A 114 -6.14 4.57 23.81
C ALA A 114 -5.13 3.48 24.24
N SER A 115 -4.20 3.12 23.35
CA SER A 115 -3.15 2.15 23.66
C SER A 115 -2.19 2.60 24.76
N VAL A 116 -1.90 3.90 24.88
CA VAL A 116 -1.02 4.43 25.94
C VAL A 116 -1.76 4.53 27.27
N VAL A 117 -3.04 4.91 27.25
CA VAL A 117 -3.85 5.03 28.48
C VAL A 117 -4.15 3.64 29.05
N GLY A 118 -4.50 2.67 28.21
CA GLY A 118 -4.93 1.33 28.64
C GLY A 118 -3.82 0.35 29.01
N THR A 119 -2.55 0.76 29.06
CA THR A 119 -1.40 -0.10 29.42
C THR A 119 -0.88 0.21 30.82
N CYS A 120 -0.35 -0.79 31.52
CA CYS A 120 0.36 -0.52 32.79
C CYS A 120 1.75 0.11 32.56
N ASN A 121 2.35 -0.07 31.38
CA ASN A 121 3.65 0.51 31.03
C ASN A 121 3.52 1.56 29.93
N ARG A 122 3.26 2.81 30.35
CA ARG A 122 3.04 3.96 29.45
C ARG A 122 4.30 4.32 28.66
N ASP A 123 5.47 4.28 29.28
CA ASP A 123 6.74 4.61 28.60
C ASP A 123 7.00 3.64 27.45
N ALA A 124 6.83 2.32 27.68
CA ALA A 124 6.98 1.33 26.63
C ALA A 124 5.91 1.47 25.52
N ALA A 125 4.71 1.96 25.83
CA ALA A 125 3.72 2.29 24.80
C ALA A 125 4.12 3.52 24.01
N ILE A 126 4.62 4.58 24.66
CA ILE A 126 5.10 5.81 24.00
C ILE A 126 6.27 5.52 23.05
N GLU A 127 7.14 4.57 23.36
CA GLU A 127 8.19 4.12 22.44
C GLU A 127 7.66 3.47 21.15
N ARG A 128 6.41 2.97 21.18
CA ARG A 128 5.77 2.25 20.07
C ARG A 128 4.83 3.11 19.23
N ILE A 129 4.50 4.33 19.64
CA ILE A 129 3.65 5.26 18.88
C ILE A 129 4.46 6.04 17.84
N MET A 130 3.75 6.80 16.97
CA MET A 130 4.39 7.60 15.92
C MET A 130 5.45 8.58 16.48
N PRO A 131 6.59 8.77 15.78
CA PRO A 131 7.68 9.65 16.25
C PRO A 131 7.22 11.06 16.62
N ASP A 132 6.33 11.67 15.82
CA ASP A 132 5.83 13.01 16.09
C ASP A 132 4.95 13.07 17.35
N MET A 133 4.13 12.04 17.60
CA MET A 133 3.33 11.96 18.82
C MET A 133 4.22 11.73 20.04
N ARG A 134 5.18 10.81 19.91
CA ARG A 134 6.18 10.56 20.95
C ARG A 134 6.90 11.85 21.33
N ALA A 135 7.43 12.58 20.35
CA ALA A 135 8.08 13.87 20.57
C ALA A 135 7.16 14.86 21.29
N ARG A 136 5.87 14.89 20.97
CA ARG A 136 4.91 15.76 21.68
C ARG A 136 4.68 15.35 23.13
N LEU A 137 4.59 14.05 23.43
CA LEU A 137 4.37 13.52 24.77
C LEU A 137 5.61 13.61 25.67
N THR A 138 6.80 13.48 25.10
CA THR A 138 8.07 13.54 25.85
C THR A 138 8.60 14.96 26.01
N ARG A 139 7.93 15.98 25.46
CA ARG A 139 8.30 17.38 25.70
C ARG A 139 8.14 17.70 27.19
N LYS A 140 9.11 18.45 27.72
CA LYS A 140 9.07 18.94 29.10
C LYS A 140 7.74 19.66 29.32
N SER A 141 6.97 19.20 30.31
CA SER A 141 5.70 19.81 30.70
C SER A 141 5.90 21.31 30.96
N LEU A 142 5.03 22.15 30.39
CA LEU A 142 4.96 23.58 30.73
C LEU A 142 4.23 23.81 32.06
N PHE A 143 3.66 22.76 32.65
CA PHE A 143 2.89 22.78 33.89
C PHE A 143 3.60 21.97 34.98
N GLY A 144 4.91 22.16 35.12
CA GLY A 144 5.73 21.61 36.20
C GLY A 144 6.06 22.66 37.24
#